data_AF-A0A0F9RRN3-F1
#
_entry.id   AF-A0A0F9RRN3-F1
#
_cell.length_a   1.000
_cell.length_b   1.000
_cell.length_c   1.000
_cell.angle_alpha   90.00
_cell.angle_beta   90.00
_cell.angle_gamma   90.00
#
_symmetry.space_group_name_H-M   'P 1'
#
loop_
_entity.id
_entity.type
_entity.pdbx_description
1 polymer ?
#
loop_
_entity_poly.entity_id
_entity_poly.type
_entity_poly.pdbx_seq_one_letter_code
_entity_poly.pdbx_strand_id
1 'polypeptide(L)'
;IPFKLLIFFSQIQNIISIEKLYEKASHESHLENFQTIISKKIFKTLIKRTSNWLNLVKEIIRNENDNKIKSEIIRKINIFTIPKKIESDVLESLDDNQKKGISILGRFLNKNESLNPDLVQNKIFNIAKIELEIQPRKLFEAVYKIILGKRSGPRLGTFLSLLDKQWLLKRLEI
;
A
#
# COMPACT_ATOMS: atom_id res chain seq x y z
N ILE A 1 -11.43 6.09 -14.45
CA ILE A 1 -10.47 5.69 -13.39
C ILE A 1 -9.47 4.73 -14.00
N PRO A 2 -8.15 5.00 -13.90
CA PRO A 2 -7.13 4.07 -14.37
C PRO A 2 -7.30 2.67 -13.75
N PHE A 3 -7.19 1.61 -14.56
CA PHE A 3 -7.46 0.25 -14.10
C PHE A 3 -6.55 -0.18 -12.93
N LYS A 4 -5.26 0.20 -12.96
CA LYS A 4 -4.31 -0.06 -11.87
C LYS A 4 -4.75 0.58 -10.54
N LEU A 5 -5.30 1.79 -10.60
CA LEU A 5 -5.82 2.49 -9.42
C LEU A 5 -7.06 1.79 -8.87
N LEU A 6 -7.94 1.31 -9.76
CA LEU A 6 -9.13 0.55 -9.38
C LEU A 6 -8.78 -0.79 -8.71
N ILE A 7 -7.77 -1.50 -9.25
CA ILE A 7 -7.23 -2.72 -8.63
C ILE A 7 -6.70 -2.40 -7.22
N PHE A 8 -5.91 -1.34 -7.08
CA PHE A 8 -5.35 -0.95 -5.78
C PHE A 8 -6.45 -0.66 -4.75
N PHE A 9 -7.42 0.20 -5.09
CA PHE A 9 -8.53 0.56 -4.19
C PHE A 9 -9.38 -0.64 -3.80
N SER A 10 -9.59 -1.58 -4.72
CA SER A 10 -10.35 -2.80 -4.43
C SER A 10 -9.67 -3.68 -3.37
N GLN A 11 -8.36 -3.57 -3.17
CA GLN A 11 -7.59 -4.37 -2.21
C GLN A 11 -7.43 -3.75 -0.83
N ILE A 12 -7.79 -2.47 -0.64
CA ILE A 12 -7.62 -1.74 0.63
C ILE A 12 -8.92 -1.37 1.35
N GLN A 13 -10.06 -1.90 0.89
CA GLN A 13 -11.38 -1.62 1.47
C GLN A 13 -11.52 -1.99 2.96
N ASN A 14 -10.59 -2.80 3.51
CA ASN A 14 -10.56 -3.14 4.92
C ASN A 14 -10.00 -2.04 5.83
N ILE A 15 -9.34 -1.03 5.27
CA ILE A 15 -8.69 0.05 6.03
C ILE A 15 -9.23 1.45 5.69
N ILE A 16 -9.97 1.59 4.59
CA ILE A 16 -10.53 2.87 4.13
C ILE A 16 -11.96 2.67 3.62
N SER A 17 -12.85 3.61 3.94
CA SER A 17 -14.24 3.57 3.49
C SER A 17 -14.35 3.84 1.99
N ILE A 18 -15.44 3.35 1.40
CA ILE A 18 -15.70 3.52 -0.03
C ILE A 18 -15.90 5.01 -0.41
N GLU A 19 -16.38 5.82 0.53
CA GLU A 19 -16.52 7.27 0.39
C GLU A 19 -15.15 7.95 0.29
N LYS A 20 -14.22 7.64 1.20
CA LYS A 20 -12.84 8.18 1.14
C LYS A 20 -12.09 7.69 -0.10
N LEU A 21 -12.34 6.47 -0.53
CA LEU A 21 -11.79 5.94 -1.79
C LEU A 21 -12.28 6.74 -3.01
N TYR A 22 -13.54 7.17 -3.01
CA TYR A 22 -14.10 7.99 -4.09
C TYR A 22 -13.44 9.37 -4.15
N GLU A 23 -13.23 10.00 -3.00
CA GLU A 23 -12.50 11.28 -2.90
C GLU A 23 -11.07 11.13 -3.44
N LYS A 24 -10.33 10.12 -2.98
CA LYS A 24 -8.99 9.82 -3.51
C LYS A 24 -9.01 9.53 -5.02
N ALA A 25 -9.99 8.79 -5.52
CA ALA A 25 -10.13 8.54 -6.96
C ALA A 25 -10.30 9.84 -7.76
N SER A 26 -11.01 10.82 -7.21
CA SER A 26 -11.18 12.14 -7.83
C SER A 26 -9.85 12.88 -7.97
N HIS A 27 -9.00 12.84 -6.94
CA HIS A 27 -7.70 13.52 -6.96
C HIS A 27 -6.66 12.79 -7.82
N GLU A 28 -6.60 11.47 -7.72
CA GLU A 28 -5.54 10.64 -8.35
C GLU A 28 -5.84 10.24 -9.80
N SER A 29 -7.08 10.38 -10.27
CA SER A 29 -7.44 9.94 -11.63
C SER A 29 -7.01 10.91 -12.73
N HIS A 30 -6.66 12.16 -12.38
CA HIS A 30 -6.36 13.25 -13.31
C HIS A 30 -7.46 13.48 -14.37
N LEU A 31 -8.69 13.05 -14.11
CA LEU A 31 -9.83 13.27 -14.98
C LEU A 31 -10.48 14.61 -14.66
N GLU A 32 -10.51 15.52 -15.63
CA GLU A 32 -11.33 16.72 -15.53
C GLU A 32 -12.81 16.34 -15.34
N ASN A 33 -13.51 17.08 -14.49
CA ASN A 33 -14.91 16.85 -14.17
C ASN A 33 -15.24 15.42 -13.69
N PHE A 34 -14.31 14.76 -12.98
CA PHE A 34 -14.46 13.38 -12.47
C PHE A 34 -15.86 13.05 -11.92
N GLN A 35 -16.40 13.93 -11.07
CA GLN A 35 -17.69 13.70 -10.39
C GLN A 35 -18.89 13.74 -11.35
N THR A 36 -18.75 14.42 -12.48
CA THR A 36 -19.78 14.45 -13.54
C THR A 36 -19.77 13.18 -14.38
N ILE A 37 -18.57 12.61 -14.61
CA ILE A 37 -18.36 11.41 -15.43
C ILE A 37 -18.67 10.15 -14.60
N ILE A 38 -18.23 10.12 -13.35
CA ILE A 38 -18.29 8.93 -12.48
C ILE A 38 -19.04 9.29 -11.22
N SER A 39 -20.32 8.92 -11.17
CA SER A 39 -21.10 9.03 -9.94
C SER A 39 -20.61 8.08 -8.85
N LYS A 40 -20.89 8.40 -7.58
CA LYS A 40 -20.64 7.51 -6.44
C LYS A 40 -21.23 6.11 -6.65
N LYS A 41 -22.41 6.00 -7.27
CA LYS A 41 -23.07 4.70 -7.58
C LYS A 41 -22.26 3.88 -8.58
N ILE A 42 -21.77 4.51 -9.64
CA ILE A 42 -20.92 3.85 -10.65
C ILE A 42 -19.60 3.42 -10.00
N PHE A 43 -18.96 4.29 -9.21
CA PHE A 43 -17.73 3.95 -8.50
C PHE A 43 -17.89 2.73 -7.58
N LYS A 44 -18.94 2.70 -6.75
CA LYS A 44 -19.27 1.55 -5.88
C LYS A 44 -19.42 0.27 -6.70
N THR A 45 -20.07 0.35 -7.87
CA THR A 45 -20.23 -0.79 -8.79
C THR A 45 -18.89 -1.26 -9.36
N LEU A 46 -18.02 -0.33 -9.78
CA LEU A 46 -16.69 -0.64 -10.33
C LEU A 46 -15.79 -1.31 -9.28
N ILE A 47 -15.77 -0.79 -8.04
CA ILE A 47 -15.02 -1.38 -6.93
C ILE A 47 -15.55 -2.78 -6.61
N LYS A 48 -16.86 -2.96 -6.51
CA LYS A 48 -17.47 -4.28 -6.26
C LYS A 48 -17.10 -5.30 -7.34
N ARG A 49 -17.26 -4.93 -8.62
CA ARG A 49 -16.91 -5.82 -9.75
C ARG A 49 -15.43 -6.19 -9.76
N THR A 50 -14.55 -5.21 -9.54
CA THR A 50 -13.10 -5.43 -9.50
C THR A 50 -12.70 -6.30 -8.32
N SER A 51 -13.34 -6.13 -7.16
CA SER A 51 -13.13 -6.98 -5.98
C SER A 51 -13.53 -8.43 -6.24
N ASN A 52 -14.69 -8.64 -6.88
CA ASN A 52 -15.13 -9.97 -7.26
C ASN A 52 -14.14 -10.63 -8.23
N TRP A 53 -13.69 -9.90 -9.25
CA TRP A 53 -12.67 -10.40 -10.17
C TRP A 53 -11.35 -10.73 -9.45
N LEU A 54 -10.89 -9.88 -8.53
CA LEU A 54 -9.69 -10.15 -7.74
C LEU A 54 -9.83 -11.41 -6.86
N ASN A 55 -11.03 -11.70 -6.35
CA ASN A 55 -11.28 -12.93 -5.61
C ASN A 55 -11.13 -14.16 -6.51
N LEU A 56 -11.70 -14.13 -7.72
CA LEU A 56 -11.50 -15.21 -8.71
C LEU A 56 -10.02 -15.39 -9.06
N VAL A 57 -9.28 -14.29 -9.24
CA VAL A 57 -7.83 -14.35 -9.49
C VAL A 57 -7.09 -14.98 -8.31
N LYS A 58 -7.46 -14.65 -7.07
CA LYS A 58 -6.87 -15.26 -5.87
C LYS A 58 -7.18 -16.76 -5.79
N GLU A 59 -8.35 -17.20 -6.21
CA GLU A 59 -8.70 -18.62 -6.31
C GLU A 59 -7.85 -19.34 -7.35
N ILE A 60 -7.66 -18.74 -8.53
CA ILE A 60 -6.75 -19.26 -9.57
C ILE A 60 -5.34 -19.43 -9.00
N ILE A 61 -4.80 -18.41 -8.31
CA ILE A 61 -3.48 -18.47 -7.68
C ILE A 61 -3.39 -19.56 -6.61
N ARG A 62 -4.46 -19.76 -5.84
CA ARG A 62 -4.52 -20.80 -4.80
C ARG A 62 -4.47 -22.21 -5.41
N ASN A 63 -5.14 -22.40 -6.53
CA ASN A 63 -5.27 -23.70 -7.21
C ASN A 63 -4.12 -23.98 -8.21
N GLU A 64 -3.33 -22.96 -8.56
CA GLU A 64 -2.11 -23.13 -9.35
C GLU A 64 -1.09 -23.98 -8.58
N ASN A 65 -0.30 -24.80 -9.28
CA ASN A 65 0.78 -25.58 -8.67
C ASN A 65 2.15 -24.96 -8.96
N ASP A 66 2.32 -24.29 -10.10
CA ASP A 66 3.58 -23.67 -10.47
C ASP A 66 3.79 -22.32 -9.73
N ASN A 67 4.79 -22.29 -8.86
CA ASN A 67 5.17 -21.11 -8.10
C ASN A 67 5.65 -19.93 -8.97
N LYS A 68 6.23 -20.20 -10.15
CA LYS A 68 6.62 -19.15 -11.11
C LYS A 68 5.37 -18.48 -11.67
N ILE A 69 4.37 -19.25 -12.06
CA ILE A 69 3.08 -18.73 -12.56
C ILE A 69 2.37 -17.94 -11.47
N LYS A 70 2.29 -18.45 -10.24
CA LYS A 70 1.74 -17.69 -9.09
C LYS A 70 2.40 -16.33 -8.94
N SER A 71 3.74 -16.32 -8.93
CA SER A 71 4.54 -15.11 -8.73
C SER A 71 4.36 -14.11 -9.88
N GLU A 72 4.30 -14.61 -11.12
CA GLU A 72 4.01 -13.83 -12.32
C GLU A 72 2.65 -13.13 -12.23
N ILE A 73 1.59 -13.86 -11.87
CA ILE A 73 0.23 -13.32 -11.74
C ILE A 73 0.18 -12.27 -10.64
N ILE A 74 0.71 -12.59 -9.44
CA ILE A 74 0.78 -11.66 -8.30
C ILE A 74 1.49 -10.37 -8.70
N ARG A 75 2.60 -10.46 -9.41
CA ARG A 75 3.40 -9.31 -9.86
C ARG A 75 2.68 -8.49 -10.93
N LYS A 76 2.10 -9.13 -11.95
CA LYS A 76 1.40 -8.44 -13.06
C LYS A 76 0.15 -7.70 -12.58
N ILE A 77 -0.58 -8.29 -11.64
CA ILE A 77 -1.83 -7.73 -11.10
C ILE A 77 -1.56 -6.83 -9.87
N ASN A 78 -0.38 -6.93 -9.25
CA ASN A 78 -0.03 -6.29 -7.97
C ASN A 78 -0.97 -6.75 -6.84
N ILE A 79 -1.04 -8.06 -6.62
CA ILE A 79 -1.88 -8.63 -5.56
C ILE A 79 -1.18 -8.47 -4.21
N PHE A 80 -1.90 -7.90 -3.25
CA PHE A 80 -1.44 -7.77 -1.87
C PHE A 80 -2.60 -7.87 -0.88
N THR A 81 -2.28 -7.88 0.42
CA THR A 81 -3.27 -7.85 1.50
C THR A 81 -2.68 -7.08 2.66
N ILE A 82 -3.50 -6.24 3.31
CA ILE A 82 -3.12 -5.48 4.49
C ILE A 82 -3.78 -6.17 5.70
N PRO A 83 -3.03 -6.77 6.64
CA PRO A 83 -3.62 -7.41 7.80
C PRO A 83 -4.27 -6.37 8.72
N LYS A 84 -5.40 -6.72 9.36
CA LYS A 84 -6.14 -5.80 10.25
C LYS A 84 -5.29 -5.31 11.43
N LYS A 85 -4.40 -6.17 11.93
CA LYS A 85 -3.50 -5.92 13.05
C LYS A 85 -2.07 -6.25 12.60
N ILE A 86 -1.08 -5.71 13.30
CA ILE A 86 0.30 -6.14 13.15
C ILE A 86 0.46 -7.39 14.03
N GLU A 87 1.03 -8.45 13.48
CA GLU A 87 1.29 -9.69 14.23
C GLU A 87 2.45 -9.45 15.23
N SER A 88 2.41 -10.10 16.39
CA SER A 88 3.40 -9.85 17.47
C SER A 88 4.81 -10.29 17.06
N ASP A 89 4.92 -11.40 16.33
CA ASP A 89 6.17 -11.91 15.76
C ASP A 89 6.83 -10.90 14.81
N VAL A 90 6.03 -10.13 14.05
CA VAL A 90 6.53 -9.05 13.20
C VAL A 90 7.21 -7.99 14.05
N LEU A 91 6.56 -7.53 15.13
CA LEU A 91 7.10 -6.50 16.04
C LEU A 91 8.35 -6.98 16.77
N GLU A 92 8.35 -8.23 17.23
CA GLU A 92 9.50 -8.88 17.89
C GLU A 92 10.68 -9.08 16.92
N SER A 93 10.40 -9.29 15.63
CA SER A 93 11.45 -9.47 14.61
C SER A 93 12.15 -8.19 14.17
N LEU A 94 11.69 -7.00 14.60
CA LEU A 94 12.28 -5.72 14.23
C LEU A 94 13.42 -5.32 15.17
N ASP A 95 14.57 -5.00 14.60
CA ASP A 95 15.70 -4.44 15.34
C ASP A 95 15.49 -2.94 15.68
N ASP A 96 16.32 -2.42 16.58
CA ASP A 96 16.21 -1.04 17.06
C ASP A 96 16.40 0.00 15.94
N ASN A 97 17.27 -0.28 14.96
CA ASN A 97 17.46 0.60 13.81
C ASN A 97 16.22 0.62 12.91
N GLN A 98 15.57 -0.53 12.71
CA GLN A 98 14.32 -0.63 11.95
C GLN A 98 13.19 0.13 12.64
N LYS A 99 13.01 -0.04 13.96
CA LYS A 99 12.01 0.70 14.75
C LYS A 99 12.26 2.21 14.69
N LYS A 100 13.51 2.63 14.90
CA LYS A 100 13.92 4.05 14.79
C LYS A 100 13.65 4.61 13.39
N GLY A 101 13.97 3.85 12.33
CA GLY A 101 13.72 4.24 10.95
C GLY A 101 12.24 4.40 10.62
N ILE A 102 11.40 3.50 11.13
CA ILE A 102 9.94 3.58 11.01
C ILE A 102 9.40 4.83 11.71
N SER A 103 9.88 5.13 12.91
CA SER A 103 9.52 6.35 13.64
C SER A 103 9.93 7.63 12.90
N ILE A 104 11.14 7.68 12.33
CA ILE A 104 11.60 8.80 11.49
C ILE A 104 10.70 8.95 10.26
N LEU A 105 10.35 7.84 9.60
CA LEU A 105 9.43 7.85 8.46
C LEU A 105 8.05 8.39 8.86
N GLY A 106 7.48 7.93 9.97
CA GLY A 106 6.20 8.42 10.50
C GLY A 106 6.21 9.93 10.72
N ARG A 107 7.27 10.47 11.34
CA ARG A 107 7.45 11.92 11.52
C ARG A 107 7.54 12.68 10.20
N PHE A 108 8.25 12.14 9.21
CA PHE A 108 8.33 12.73 7.87
C PHE A 108 6.96 12.77 7.19
N LEU A 109 6.21 11.64 7.21
CA LEU A 109 4.88 11.56 6.61
C LEU A 109 3.88 12.50 7.30
N ASN A 110 4.01 12.70 8.62
CA ASN A 110 3.14 13.60 9.34
C ASN A 110 3.33 15.06 8.88
N LYS A 111 4.58 15.49 8.72
CA LYS A 111 4.95 16.88 8.32
C LYS A 111 4.58 17.23 6.87
N ASN A 112 4.47 16.26 5.97
CA ASN A 112 4.18 16.51 4.56
C ASN A 112 2.70 16.28 4.27
N GLU A 113 2.01 17.27 3.69
CA GLU A 113 0.59 17.14 3.32
C GLU A 113 0.39 16.24 2.11
N SER A 114 1.22 16.41 1.08
CA SER A 114 1.22 15.59 -0.13
C SER A 114 2.34 14.55 -0.10
N LEU A 115 1.98 13.28 -0.31
CA LEU A 115 2.92 12.16 -0.34
C LEU A 115 3.36 11.90 -1.78
N ASN A 116 4.32 12.67 -2.28
CA ASN A 116 4.93 12.35 -3.58
C ASN A 116 5.63 10.97 -3.51
N PRO A 117 5.32 10.02 -4.41
CA PRO A 117 5.87 8.66 -4.38
C PRO A 117 7.40 8.59 -4.34
N ASP A 118 8.08 9.40 -5.15
CA ASP A 118 9.54 9.38 -5.26
C ASP A 118 10.20 10.06 -4.06
N LEU A 119 9.59 11.11 -3.50
CA LEU A 119 10.04 11.70 -2.24
C LEU A 119 9.96 10.70 -1.09
N VAL A 120 8.87 9.94 -0.99
CA VAL A 120 8.71 8.89 0.04
C VAL A 120 9.75 7.78 -0.17
N GLN A 121 9.92 7.31 -1.40
CA GLN A 121 10.90 6.27 -1.73
C GLN A 121 12.34 6.70 -1.36
N ASN A 122 12.72 7.93 -1.75
CA ASN A 122 14.03 8.50 -1.47
C ASN A 122 14.24 8.75 0.02
N LYS A 123 13.20 9.17 0.75
CA LYS A 123 13.31 9.38 2.19
C LYS A 123 13.59 8.07 2.92
N ILE A 124 12.91 6.98 2.58
CA ILE A 124 13.19 5.66 3.17
C ILE A 124 14.64 5.24 2.89
N PHE A 125 15.12 5.44 1.67
CA PHE A 125 16.51 5.16 1.31
C PHE A 125 17.50 5.98 2.15
N ASN A 126 17.27 7.29 2.28
CA ASN A 126 18.15 8.20 3.03
C ASN A 126 18.15 7.92 4.53
N ILE A 127 16.98 7.61 5.13
CA ILE A 127 16.92 7.22 6.55
C ILE A 127 17.82 6.02 6.79
N ALA A 128 17.70 4.98 5.97
CA ALA A 128 18.52 3.78 6.12
C ALA A 128 20.01 4.05 5.91
N LYS A 129 20.37 4.70 4.79
CA LYS A 129 21.78 4.84 4.37
C LYS A 129 22.55 5.92 5.15
N ILE A 130 21.90 7.05 5.44
CA ILE A 130 22.56 8.25 6.00
C ILE A 130 22.31 8.35 7.50
N GLU A 131 21.07 8.16 7.95
CA GLU A 131 20.72 8.40 9.36
C GLU A 131 20.98 7.19 10.27
N LEU A 132 20.98 5.98 9.71
CA LEU A 132 21.09 4.72 10.45
C LEU A 132 22.25 3.82 10.00
N GLU A 133 22.92 4.17 8.90
CA GLU A 133 24.04 3.41 8.32
C GLU A 133 23.74 1.91 8.10
N ILE A 134 22.48 1.58 7.78
CA ILE A 134 22.05 0.22 7.43
C ILE A 134 21.77 0.10 5.93
N GLN A 135 21.77 -1.14 5.44
CA GLN A 135 21.37 -1.42 4.06
C GLN A 135 19.91 -0.96 3.83
N PRO A 136 19.61 -0.15 2.79
CA PRO A 136 18.26 0.34 2.51
C PRO A 136 17.20 -0.76 2.47
N ARG A 137 17.55 -1.91 1.92
CA ARG A 137 16.71 -3.10 1.86
C ARG A 137 16.12 -3.46 3.23
N LYS A 138 16.90 -3.38 4.32
CA LYS A 138 16.44 -3.72 5.67
C LYS A 138 15.29 -2.83 6.15
N LEU A 139 15.32 -1.53 5.83
CA LEU A 139 14.25 -0.61 6.20
C LEU A 139 13.03 -0.77 5.29
N PHE A 140 13.22 -0.99 3.99
CA PHE A 140 12.12 -1.33 3.07
C PHE A 140 11.38 -2.60 3.53
N GLU A 141 12.12 -3.66 3.85
CA GLU A 141 11.54 -4.91 4.35
C GLU A 141 10.79 -4.69 5.68
N ALA A 142 11.34 -3.89 6.60
CA ALA A 142 10.67 -3.54 7.86
C ALA A 142 9.33 -2.83 7.63
N VAL A 143 9.29 -1.82 6.75
CA VAL A 143 8.05 -1.11 6.43
C VAL A 143 7.05 -2.04 5.73
N TYR A 144 7.49 -2.90 4.80
CA TYR A 144 6.59 -3.90 4.21
C TYR A 144 6.02 -4.86 5.25
N LYS A 145 6.81 -5.30 6.23
CA LYS A 145 6.33 -6.18 7.30
C LYS A 145 5.22 -5.49 8.12
N ILE A 146 5.42 -4.24 8.50
CA ILE A 146 4.41 -3.47 9.26
C ILE A 146 3.11 -3.26 8.46
N ILE A 147 3.23 -2.95 7.17
CA ILE A 147 2.07 -2.60 6.35
C ILE A 147 1.36 -3.85 5.80
N LEU A 148 2.11 -4.84 5.30
CA LEU A 148 1.60 -6.00 4.57
C LEU A 148 1.78 -7.35 5.28
N GLY A 149 2.56 -7.42 6.37
CA GLY A 149 2.98 -8.69 6.97
C GLY A 149 3.93 -9.50 6.08
N LYS A 150 4.55 -8.87 5.07
CA LYS A 150 5.43 -9.53 4.09
C LYS A 150 6.74 -8.76 3.96
N ARG A 151 7.79 -9.41 3.45
CA ARG A 151 9.09 -8.76 3.22
C ARG A 151 9.13 -7.90 1.95
N SER A 152 8.16 -8.07 1.05
CA SER A 152 8.11 -7.36 -0.23
C SER A 152 6.68 -7.11 -0.68
N GLY A 153 6.53 -6.21 -1.64
CA GLY A 153 5.24 -5.81 -2.19
C GLY A 153 5.38 -4.87 -3.39
N PRO A 154 4.29 -4.19 -3.78
CA PRO A 154 4.33 -3.13 -4.80
C PRO A 154 5.28 -1.99 -4.37
N ARG A 155 5.82 -1.24 -5.33
CA ARG A 155 6.74 -0.11 -5.09
C ARG A 155 6.26 0.76 -3.92
N LEU A 156 7.01 0.75 -2.83
CA LEU A 156 6.58 1.27 -1.53
C LEU A 156 6.20 2.75 -1.55
N GLY A 157 6.96 3.60 -2.23
CA GLY A 157 6.65 5.03 -2.33
C GLY A 157 5.25 5.30 -2.89
N THR A 158 4.95 4.68 -4.04
CA THR A 158 3.61 4.74 -4.67
C THR A 158 2.55 4.06 -3.83
N PHE A 159 2.90 2.97 -3.16
CA PHE A 159 1.97 2.25 -2.30
C PHE A 159 1.51 3.14 -1.14
N LEU A 160 2.46 3.74 -0.41
CA LEU A 160 2.19 4.57 0.76
C LEU A 160 1.46 5.86 0.41
N SER A 161 1.74 6.47 -0.75
CA SER A 161 1.07 7.71 -1.17
C SER A 161 -0.43 7.52 -1.38
N LEU A 162 -0.85 6.32 -1.79
CA LEU A 162 -2.25 6.01 -2.05
C LEU A 162 -3.04 5.68 -0.77
N LEU A 163 -2.38 5.35 0.34
CA LEU A 163 -3.04 5.03 1.61
C LEU A 163 -3.67 6.26 2.28
N ASP A 164 -4.62 6.02 3.19
CA ASP A 164 -5.09 7.07 4.09
C ASP A 164 -3.97 7.47 5.05
N LYS A 165 -3.66 8.78 5.10
CA LYS A 165 -2.53 9.31 5.89
C LYS A 165 -2.69 9.02 7.38
N GLN A 166 -3.88 9.23 7.94
CA GLN A 166 -4.12 9.02 9.37
C GLN A 166 -3.99 7.54 9.73
N TRP A 167 -4.56 6.65 8.90
CA TRP A 167 -4.39 5.22 9.07
C TRP A 167 -2.92 4.81 9.00
N LEU A 168 -2.17 5.33 8.03
CA LEU A 168 -0.75 5.02 7.85
C LEU A 168 0.09 5.49 9.04
N LEU A 169 -0.13 6.71 9.55
CA LEU A 169 0.60 7.21 10.73
C LEU A 169 0.34 6.32 11.94
N LYS A 170 -0.93 6.01 12.22
CA LYS A 170 -1.30 5.08 13.31
C LYS A 170 -0.68 3.69 13.14
N ARG A 171 -0.53 3.23 11.89
CA ARG A 171 0.09 1.93 11.59
C ARG A 171 1.60 1.90 11.84
N LEU A 172 2.26 3.05 11.76
CA LEU A 172 3.72 3.20 11.97
C LEU A 172 4.07 3.57 13.43
N GLU A 173 3.08 3.80 14.29
CA GLU A 173 3.25 3.97 15.73
C GLU A 173 3.51 2.61 16.40
N ILE A 174 4.77 2.21 16.43
CA ILE A 174 5.27 0.94 17.00
C ILE A 174 6.38 1.16 18.02
#